data_AF-A0A850MC43-F1
#
_entry.id   AF-A0A850MC43-F1
#
_cell.length_a   1.000
_cell.length_b   1.000
_cell.length_c   1.000
_cell.angle_alpha   90.00
_cell.angle_beta   90.00
_cell.angle_gamma   90.00
#
_symmetry.space_group_name_H-M   'P 1'
#
loop_
_entity.id
_entity.type
_entity.pdbx_description
1 polymer ?
#
loop_
_entity_poly.entity_id
_entity_poly.type
_entity_poly.pdbx_seq_one_letter_code
_entity_poly.pdbx_strand_id
1 'polypeptide(L)' 'MAWVSLYPVLGIMFIIMGSIVTIWFIVHVEKGFRFSRSKSIIAIILLSVFFAFGIQFILISVGGFG' A
#
# COMPACT_ATOMS: atom_id res chain seq x y z
N MET A 1 -23.88 10.66 -3.19
CA MET A 1 -23.49 9.54 -4.09
C MET A 1 -22.10 9.70 -4.72
N ALA A 2 -21.51 10.91 -4.79
CA ALA A 2 -20.16 11.12 -5.36
C ALA A 2 -19.00 10.43 -4.60
N TRP A 3 -19.18 10.12 -3.31
CA TRP A 3 -18.14 9.44 -2.50
C TRP A 3 -17.92 7.98 -2.92
N VAL A 4 -18.97 7.29 -3.38
CA VAL A 4 -18.87 5.88 -3.80
C VAL A 4 -17.97 5.71 -5.01
N SER A 5 -17.99 6.67 -5.95
CA SER A 5 -17.12 6.67 -7.13
C SER A 5 -15.66 7.04 -6.85
N LEU A 6 -15.35 7.62 -5.68
CA LEU A 6 -13.97 8.01 -5.33
C LEU A 6 -13.19 6.87 -4.66
N TYR A 7 -13.87 5.99 -3.91
CA TYR A 7 -13.22 4.85 -3.25
C TYR A 7 -12.44 3.92 -4.19
N PRO A 8 -12.92 3.53 -5.39
CA PRO A 8 -12.13 2.66 -6.27
C PRO A 8 -10.86 3.37 -6.77
N VAL A 9 -10.94 4.68 -7.05
CA VAL A 9 -9.78 5.48 -7.46
C VAL A 9 -8.75 5.56 -6.33
N LEU A 10 -9.21 5.85 -5.10
CA LEU A 10 -8.34 5.88 -3.92
C LEU A 10 -7.72 4.51 -3.63
N GLY A 11 -8.49 3.43 -3.76
CA GLY A 11 -8.01 2.06 -3.60
C GLY A 11 -6.89 1.71 -4.57
N ILE A 12 -7.08 2.01 -5.86
CA ILE A 12 -6.07 1.81 -6.90
C ILE A 12 -4.82 2.66 -6.61
N MET A 13 -4.97 3.94 -6.25
CA MET A 13 -3.84 4.81 -5.90
C MET A 13 -3.03 4.25 -4.72
N PHE A 14 -3.70 3.74 -3.69
CA PHE A 14 -3.05 3.12 -2.53
C PHE A 14 -2.32 1.83 -2.90
N ILE A 15 -2.87 0.99 -3.77
CA ILE A 15 -2.20 -0.23 -4.25
C ILE A 15 -0.97 0.11 -5.10
N ILE A 16 -1.05 1.14 -5.95
CA ILE A 16 0.10 1.61 -6.75
C ILE A 16 1.21 2.11 -5.82
N MET A 17 0.87 2.95 -4.84
CA MET A 17 1.82 3.43 -3.83
C MET A 17 2.45 2.26 -3.05
N GLY A 18 1.63 1.30 -2.60
CA GLY A 18 2.10 0.08 -1.93
C GLY A 18 3.08 -0.70 -2.80
N SER A 19 2.77 -0.87 -4.09
CA SER A 19 3.63 -1.56 -5.06
C SER A 19 4.97 -0.87 -5.27
N ILE A 20 4.99 0.47 -5.33
CA ILE A 20 6.23 1.27 -5.42
C ILE A 20 7.09 1.05 -4.18
N VAL A 21 6.49 1.08 -2.99
CA VAL A 21 7.20 0.81 -1.72
C VAL A 21 7.72 -0.62 -1.69
N THR A 22 6.98 -1.60 -2.21
CA THR A 22 7.45 -2.99 -2.32
C THR A 22 8.68 -3.12 -3.20
N ILE A 23 8.65 -2.53 -4.40
CA ILE A 23 9.80 -2.55 -5.31
C ILE A 23 11.01 -1.87 -4.64
N TRP A 24 10.79 -0.70 -4.03
CA TRP A 24 11.85 0.00 -3.30
C TRP A 24 12.41 -0.85 -2.16
N PHE A 25 11.55 -1.53 -1.39
CA PHE A 25 11.94 -2.37 -0.28
C PHE A 25 12.75 -3.59 -0.75
N ILE A 26 12.33 -4.26 -1.82
CA ILE A 26 13.08 -5.37 -2.43
C ILE A 26 14.47 -4.90 -2.85
N VAL A 27 14.55 -3.79 -3.60
CA VAL A 27 15.83 -3.21 -4.04
C VAL A 27 16.69 -2.78 -2.85
N HIS A 28 16.09 -2.24 -1.78
CA HIS A 28 16.80 -1.84 -0.57
C HIS A 28 17.40 -3.05 0.17
N VAL A 29 16.68 -4.16 0.23
CA VAL A 29 17.14 -5.41 0.86
C VAL A 29 18.24 -6.06 0.01
N GLU A 30 18.07 -6.11 -1.31
CA GLU A 30 19.00 -6.81 -2.22
C GLU A 30 20.29 -6.02 -2.50
N LYS A 31 20.22 -4.70 -2.68
CA LYS A 31 21.39 -3.85 -3.00
C LYS A 31 22.01 -3.17 -1.78
N GLY A 32 21.43 -3.35 -0.60
CA GLY A 32 21.84 -2.67 0.62
C GLY A 32 23.14 -3.20 1.20
N PHE A 33 24.30 -2.71 0.74
CA PHE A 33 25.61 -2.95 1.38
C PHE A 33 25.65 -2.49 2.86
N ARG A 34 24.71 -1.61 3.27
CA ARG A 34 24.41 -1.27 4.67
C ARG A 34 22.90 -1.36 4.92
N PHE A 35 22.46 -2.58 5.22
CA PHE A 35 21.09 -2.85 5.66
C PHE A 35 20.76 -2.03 6.93
N SER A 36 19.75 -1.17 6.86
CA SER A 36 19.28 -0.42 8.02
C SER A 36 17.95 -0.99 8.51
N ARG A 37 17.99 -1.73 9.63
CA ARG A 37 16.81 -2.35 10.25
C ARG A 37 15.65 -1.36 10.42
N SER A 38 15.95 -0.12 10.82
CA SER A 38 14.94 0.92 11.02
C SER A 38 14.19 1.26 9.73
N LYS A 39 14.90 1.37 8.59
CA LYS A 39 14.28 1.67 7.30
C LYS A 39 13.40 0.50 6.83
N SER A 40 13.82 -0.73 7.09
CA SER A 40 13.05 -1.92 6.75
C SER A 40 11.75 -2.00 7.55
N ILE A 41 11.78 -1.73 8.86
CA ILE A 41 10.58 -1.74 9.71
C ILE A 41 9.58 -0.69 9.23
N ILE A 42 10.04 0.54 8.96
CA ILE A 42 9.18 1.62 8.45
C ILE A 42 8.54 1.22 7.12
N ALA A 43 9.32 0.61 6.21
CA ALA A 43 8.81 0.16 4.92
C ALA A 43 7.71 -0.91 5.06
N ILE A 44 7.88 -1.87 5.98
CA ILE A 44 6.88 -2.92 6.25
C ILE A 44 5.59 -2.32 6.81
N ILE A 45 5.69 -1.37 7.75
CA ILE A 45 4.53 -0.66 8.31
C ILE A 45 3.81 0.10 7.19
N LEU A 46 4.57 0.82 6.36
CA LEU A 46 4.01 1.60 5.25
C LEU A 46 3.34 0.71 4.19
N LEU A 47 3.93 -0.45 3.89
CA LEU A 47 3.32 -1.47 3.03
C LEU A 47 1.98 -1.93 3.58
N SER A 48 1.96 -2.28 4.87
CA SER A 48 0.77 -2.80 5.54
C SER A 48 -0.37 -1.78 5.50
N VAL A 49 -0.05 -0.50 5.75
CA VAL A 49 -1.00 0.61 5.64
C VAL A 49 -1.51 0.74 4.20
N PHE A 50 -0.62 0.83 3.21
CA PHE A 50 -1.05 1.05 1.83
C PHE A 50 -1.92 -0.09 1.27
N PHE A 51 -1.55 -1.34 1.51
CA PHE A 51 -2.35 -2.47 1.05
C PHE A 51 -3.65 -2.63 1.85
N ALA A 52 -3.64 -2.48 3.19
CA ALA A 52 -4.85 -2.60 3.99
C ALA A 52 -5.90 -1.55 3.58
N PHE A 53 -5.52 -0.28 3.51
CA PHE A 53 -6.43 0.78 3.08
C PHE A 53 -6.81 0.65 1.60
N GLY A 54 -5.86 0.28 0.72
CA GLY A 54 -6.13 0.07 -0.70
C GLY A 54 -7.18 -1.00 -0.96
N ILE A 55 -7.03 -2.16 -0.31
CA ILE A 55 -8.00 -3.27 -0.40
C ILE A 55 -9.34 -2.86 0.22
N GLN A 56 -9.33 -2.20 1.39
CA GLN A 56 -10.55 -1.77 2.06
C GLN A 56 -11.36 -0.80 1.20
N PHE A 57 -10.72 0.16 0.54
CA PHE A 57 -11.42 1.10 -0.36
C PHE A 57 -12.01 0.40 -1.59
N ILE A 58 -11.33 -0.61 -2.13
CA ILE A 58 -11.88 -1.43 -3.23
C ILE A 58 -13.09 -2.23 -2.72
N LEU A 59 -13.01 -2.87 -1.56
CA LEU A 59 -14.12 -3.64 -0.99
C LEU A 59 -15.37 -2.77 -0.76
N ILE A 60 -15.18 -1.59 -0.18
CA ILE A 60 -16.25 -0.59 0.01
C ILE A 60 -16.88 -0.22 -1.34
N SER A 61 -16.07 -0.06 -2.40
CA SER A 61 -16.58 0.31 -3.73
C SER A 61 -17.42 -0.78 -4.39
N VAL A 62 -17.18 -2.06 -4.07
CA VAL A 62 -17.92 -3.21 -4.60
C VAL A 62 -19.14 -3.55 -3.73
N GLY A 63 -19.39 -2.78 -2.66
CA GLY A 63 -20.47 -3.06 -1.72
C GLY A 63 -20.17 -4.24 -0.78
N GLY A 64 -18.90 -4.64 -0.68
CA GLY A 64 -18.40 -5.56 0.32
C GLY A 64 -18.36 -4.88 1.69
N PHE A 65 -19.54 -4.57 2.22
CA PHE A 65 -19.72 -4.16 3.61
C PHE A 65 -19.87 -5.42 4.46
N GLY A 66 -18.97 -5.59 5.43
CA GLY A 66 -19.21 -6.43 6.60
C GLY A 66 -19.89 -5.59 7.68
#